data_AF-A0A2U8I6A7-F1
#
_entry.id   AF-A0A2U8I6A7-F1
#
_cell.length_a   1.000
_cell.length_b   1.000
_cell.length_c   1.000
_cell.angle_alpha   90.00
_cell.angle_beta   90.00
_cell.angle_gamma   90.00
#
_symmetry.space_group_name_H-M   'P 1'
#
loop_
_entity.id
_entity.type
_entity.pdbx_description
1 polymer ?
#
loop_
_entity_poly.entity_id
_entity_poly.type
_entity_poly.pdbx_seq_one_letter_code
_entity_poly.pdbx_strand_id
1 'polypeptide(L)'
;MKTVTGNGNEWIREEFHQIDFGDKRLKERFFETAGLLSSKASGSIYPSCHGSWSQAKGAYRFFSNERVSESAIFRTHSSLFFKLVVALFLILCSICFRIQHHFMNKIPVTTAFAPTFGFFSSS
;
A
#
# COMPACT_ATOMS: atom_id res chain seq x y z
N MET A 1 33.70 -2.97 -2.21
CA MET A 1 32.23 -3.06 -2.28
C MET A 1 31.68 -2.06 -1.27
N LYS A 2 31.27 -0.85 -1.69
CA LYS A 2 30.68 0.12 -0.75
C LYS A 2 29.24 -0.31 -0.51
N THR A 3 28.97 -0.89 0.66
CA THR A 3 27.60 -1.08 1.15
C THR A 3 27.02 0.31 1.35
N VAL A 4 26.02 0.68 0.55
CA VAL A 4 25.20 1.87 0.82
C VAL A 4 24.33 1.53 2.03
N THR A 5 24.92 1.62 3.22
CA THR A 5 24.21 1.72 4.49
C THR A 5 23.90 3.20 4.70
N GLY A 6 22.78 3.62 4.14
CA GLY A 6 22.17 4.91 4.39
C GLY A 6 20.71 4.69 4.73
N ASN A 7 20.24 5.39 5.74
CA ASN A 7 18.92 5.38 6.40
C ASN A 7 17.67 5.47 5.47
N GLY A 8 17.83 5.46 4.15
CA GLY A 8 16.76 5.57 3.16
C GLY A 8 16.06 4.25 2.80
N ASN A 9 16.52 3.11 3.30
CA ASN A 9 15.94 1.78 2.99
C ASN A 9 15.26 1.11 4.20
N GLU A 10 15.26 1.74 5.38
CA GLU A 10 14.65 1.17 6.59
C GLU A 10 13.13 1.02 6.42
N TRP A 11 12.48 2.04 5.85
CA TRP A 11 11.05 2.01 5.53
C TRP A 11 10.67 0.83 4.62
N ILE A 12 11.55 0.41 3.71
CA ILE A 12 11.34 -0.76 2.83
C ILE A 12 11.39 -2.05 3.65
N ARG A 13 12.32 -2.14 4.61
CA ARG A 13 12.43 -3.29 5.51
C ARG A 13 11.20 -3.38 6.42
N GLU A 14 10.66 -2.25 6.86
CA GLU A 14 9.43 -2.19 7.64
C GLU A 14 8.20 -2.55 6.81
N GLU A 15 8.05 -1.99 5.61
CA GLU A 15 6.91 -2.29 4.73
C GLU A 15 6.87 -3.77 4.33
N PHE A 16 8.02 -4.32 3.94
CA PHE A 16 8.12 -5.69 3.44
C PHE A 16 8.62 -6.68 4.50
N HIS A 17 8.49 -6.40 5.80
CA HIS A 17 8.96 -7.31 6.86
C HIS A 17 8.37 -8.73 6.77
N GLN A 18 7.13 -8.85 6.26
CA GLN A 18 6.41 -10.12 6.11
C GLN A 18 6.67 -10.83 4.78
N ILE A 19 7.42 -10.22 3.86
CA ILE A 19 7.68 -10.85 2.57
C ILE A 19 8.58 -12.07 2.78
N ASP A 20 8.20 -13.21 2.21
CA ASP A 20 9.06 -14.39 2.18
C ASP A 20 9.10 -14.99 0.79
N PHE A 21 10.33 -15.21 0.31
CA PHE A 21 10.62 -15.82 -0.99
C PHE A 21 11.22 -17.23 -0.83
N GLY A 22 11.38 -17.71 0.41
CA GLY A 22 11.99 -19.01 0.73
C GLY A 22 13.50 -19.08 0.48
N ASP A 23 14.14 -18.00 0.02
CA ASP A 23 15.60 -17.89 -0.13
C ASP A 23 16.08 -16.54 0.46
N LYS A 24 16.99 -16.63 1.43
CA LYS A 24 17.59 -15.47 2.09
C LYS A 24 18.37 -14.58 1.11
N ARG A 25 19.04 -15.16 0.11
CA ARG A 25 19.78 -14.40 -0.91
C ARG A 25 18.84 -13.60 -1.80
N LEU A 26 17.69 -14.19 -2.13
CA LEU A 26 16.66 -13.56 -2.93
C LEU A 26 16.00 -12.40 -2.16
N LYS A 27 15.75 -12.61 -0.86
CA LYS A 27 15.27 -11.56 0.06
C LYS A 27 16.25 -10.39 0.16
N GLU A 28 17.56 -10.64 0.29
CA GLU A 28 18.53 -9.53 0.34
C GLU A 28 18.59 -8.77 -0.99
N ARG A 29 18.58 -9.49 -2.11
CA ARG A 29 18.53 -8.87 -3.45
C ARG A 29 17.27 -8.02 -3.65
N PHE A 30 16.13 -8.44 -3.10
CA PHE A 30 14.89 -7.66 -3.12
C PHE A 30 15.11 -6.31 -2.42
N PHE A 31 15.62 -6.29 -1.19
CA PHE A 31 15.85 -5.04 -0.46
C PHE A 31 16.85 -4.11 -1.16
N GLU A 32 17.92 -4.67 -1.73
CA GLU A 32 18.87 -3.89 -2.54
C GLU A 32 18.19 -3.28 -3.78
N THR A 33 17.38 -4.06 -4.50
CA THR A 33 16.70 -3.60 -5.72
C THR A 33 15.61 -2.58 -5.40
N ALA A 34 14.81 -2.83 -4.37
CA ALA A 34 13.77 -1.92 -3.90
C ALA A 34 14.36 -0.59 -3.44
N GLY A 35 15.49 -0.60 -2.74
CA GLY A 35 16.19 0.64 -2.35
C GLY A 35 16.67 1.46 -3.55
N LEU A 36 17.23 0.80 -4.57
CA LEU A 36 17.62 1.48 -5.81
C LEU A 36 16.40 2.07 -6.53
N LEU A 37 15.30 1.34 -6.65
CA LEU A 37 14.07 1.81 -7.31
C LEU A 37 13.37 2.91 -6.51
N SER A 38 13.41 2.86 -5.18
CA SER A 38 12.86 3.88 -4.29
C SER A 38 13.49 5.26 -4.55
N SER A 39 14.79 5.31 -4.83
CA SER A 39 15.48 6.56 -5.12
C SER A 39 14.94 7.28 -6.37
N LYS A 40 14.31 6.54 -7.28
CA LYS A 40 13.77 7.05 -8.55
C LYS A 40 12.57 6.24 -9.02
N ALA A 41 11.41 6.51 -8.40
CA ALA A 41 10.16 5.79 -8.64
C ALA A 41 9.61 5.89 -10.08
N SER A 42 9.96 6.93 -10.84
CA SER A 42 9.45 7.18 -12.21
C SER A 42 10.42 6.78 -13.33
N GLY A 43 11.56 6.18 -13.01
CA GLY A 43 12.59 5.78 -13.98
C GLY A 43 12.53 4.30 -14.35
N SER A 44 13.12 3.95 -15.50
CA SER A 44 13.43 2.54 -15.79
C SER A 44 14.50 2.02 -14.81
N ILE A 45 14.61 0.69 -14.69
CA ILE A 45 15.51 0.02 -13.72
C ILE A 45 16.96 0.53 -13.82
N TYR A 46 17.44 0.75 -15.04
CA TYR A 46 18.84 1.11 -15.30
C TYR A 46 19.24 2.49 -14.75
N PRO A 47 18.51 3.59 -15.05
CA PRO A 47 18.71 4.89 -14.39
C PRO A 47 18.69 4.86 -12.86
N SER A 48 17.84 4.01 -12.26
CA SER A 48 17.72 3.88 -10.80
C SER A 48 18.94 3.17 -10.17
N CYS A 49 19.73 2.46 -10.97
CA CYS A 49 20.97 1.80 -10.55
C CYS A 49 22.21 2.73 -10.65
N HIS A 50 22.03 4.04 -10.82
CA HIS A 50 23.11 5.04 -10.90
C HIS A 50 24.23 4.69 -11.90
N GLY A 51 23.89 4.04 -13.03
CA GLY A 51 24.85 3.63 -14.07
C GLY A 51 25.63 2.35 -13.78
N SER A 52 25.30 1.61 -12.72
CA SER A 52 25.92 0.33 -12.40
C SER A 52 25.29 -0.83 -13.18
N TRP A 53 26.03 -1.36 -14.16
CA TRP A 53 25.58 -2.51 -14.97
C TRP A 53 25.41 -3.80 -14.15
N SER A 54 26.21 -3.99 -13.10
CA SER A 54 26.10 -5.17 -12.23
C SER A 54 24.80 -5.14 -11.41
N GLN A 55 24.41 -3.97 -10.91
CA GLN A 55 23.15 -3.79 -10.17
C GLN A 55 21.94 -3.94 -11.08
N ALA A 56 21.96 -3.31 -12.27
CA ALA A 56 20.87 -3.44 -13.24
C ALA A 56 20.66 -4.90 -13.67
N LYS A 57 21.73 -5.64 -13.99
CA LYS A 57 21.63 -7.08 -14.28
C LYS A 57 21.10 -7.89 -13.10
N GLY A 58 21.47 -7.53 -11.88
CA GLY A 58 20.95 -8.16 -10.67
C GLY A 58 19.45 -7.96 -10.52
N ALA A 59 18.96 -6.74 -10.77
CA ALA A 59 17.54 -6.41 -10.75
C ALA A 59 16.76 -7.15 -11.85
N TYR A 60 17.26 -7.18 -13.09
CA TYR A 60 16.62 -7.96 -14.16
C TYR A 60 16.55 -9.45 -13.82
N ARG A 61 17.63 -10.03 -13.28
CA ARG A 61 17.64 -11.44 -12.83
C ARG A 61 16.71 -11.70 -11.66
N PHE A 62 16.49 -10.70 -10.80
CA PHE A 62 15.55 -10.79 -9.70
C PHE A 62 14.12 -10.87 -10.22
N PHE A 63 13.72 -9.95 -11.11
CA PHE A 63 12.38 -9.95 -11.70
C PHE A 63 12.15 -11.14 -12.64
N SER A 64 13.18 -11.67 -13.29
CA SER A 64 13.06 -12.85 -14.14
C SER A 64 13.07 -14.19 -13.37
N ASN A 65 13.12 -14.17 -12.04
CA ASN A 65 13.20 -15.39 -11.24
C ASN A 65 11.79 -15.94 -10.97
N GLU A 66 11.51 -17.17 -11.38
CA GLU A 66 10.19 -17.84 -11.20
C GLU A 66 9.76 -17.94 -9.73
N ARG A 67 10.72 -17.93 -8.79
CA ARG A 67 10.43 -17.95 -7.35
C ARG A 67 9.92 -16.61 -6.82
N VAL A 68 10.09 -15.53 -7.58
CA VAL A 68 9.60 -14.20 -7.23
C VAL A 68 8.19 -14.06 -7.80
N SER A 69 7.20 -14.19 -6.93
CA SER A 69 5.82 -13.90 -7.31
C SER A 69 5.58 -12.39 -7.25
N GLU A 70 5.40 -11.76 -8.40
CA GLU A 70 4.99 -10.35 -8.49
C GLU A 70 3.71 -10.08 -7.67
N SER A 71 2.78 -11.03 -7.69
CA SER A 71 1.55 -10.95 -6.91
C SER A 71 1.80 -10.89 -5.40
N ALA A 72 2.85 -11.55 -4.90
CA ALA A 72 3.21 -11.50 -3.49
C ALA A 72 3.80 -10.15 -3.10
N ILE A 73 4.61 -9.54 -3.97
CA ILE A 73 5.15 -8.17 -3.77
C ILE A 73 4.01 -7.15 -3.80
N PHE A 74 3.07 -7.28 -4.74
CA PHE A 74 1.94 -6.35 -4.84
C PHE A 74 0.97 -6.47 -3.67
N ARG A 75 0.70 -7.71 -3.20
CA ARG A 75 -0.17 -7.96 -2.04
C ARG A 75 0.38 -7.33 -0.76
N THR A 76 1.68 -7.46 -0.49
CA THR A 76 2.28 -6.89 0.71
C THR A 76 2.21 -5.36 0.69
N HIS A 77 2.57 -4.73 -0.44
CA HIS A 77 2.43 -3.28 -0.63
C HIS A 77 0.97 -2.80 -0.48
N SER A 78 0.03 -3.47 -1.15
CA SER A 78 -1.40 -3.13 -1.09
C SER A 78 -2.00 -3.34 0.29
N SER A 79 -1.55 -4.35 1.04
CA SER A 79 -2.02 -4.62 2.39
C SER A 79 -1.64 -3.50 3.36
N LEU A 80 -0.46 -2.88 3.19
CA LEU A 80 -0.06 -1.73 3.98
C LEU A 80 -0.93 -0.51 3.66
N PHE A 81 -1.15 -0.24 2.37
CA PHE A 81 -2.07 0.81 1.93
C PHE A 81 -3.48 0.62 2.53
N PHE A 82 -4.02 -0.60 2.47
CA PHE A 82 -5.32 -0.92 3.03
C PHE A 82 -5.39 -0.70 4.55
N LYS A 83 -4.35 -1.10 5.30
CA LYS A 83 -4.26 -0.84 6.75
C LYS A 83 -4.37 0.65 7.07
N LEU A 84 -3.68 1.50 6.30
CA LEU A 84 -3.70 2.96 6.48
C LEU A 84 -5.09 3.55 6.16
N VAL A 85 -5.73 3.11 5.08
CA VAL A 85 -7.07 3.58 4.70
C VAL A 85 -8.14 3.18 5.72
N VAL A 86 -8.10 1.95 6.23
CA VAL A 86 -9.03 1.48 7.28
C VAL A 86 -8.84 2.27 8.57
N ALA A 87 -7.59 2.52 8.98
CA ALA A 87 -7.30 3.34 10.16
C ALA A 87 -7.88 4.76 10.00
N LEU A 88 -7.73 5.37 8.83
CA LEU A 88 -8.32 6.69 8.52
C LEU A 88 -9.85 6.64 8.56
N PHE A 89 -10.48 5.59 8.02
CA PHE A 89 -11.93 5.42 8.03
C PHE A 89 -12.50 5.29 9.45
N LEU A 90 -11.85 4.53 10.34
CA LEU A 90 -12.30 4.38 11.74
C LEU A 90 -12.23 5.69 12.53
N ILE A 91 -11.19 6.50 12.26
CA ILE A 91 -11.05 7.83 12.87
C ILE A 91 -12.16 8.76 12.38
N LEU A 92 -12.42 8.79 11.06
CA LEU A 92 -13.50 9.58 10.47
C LEU A 92 -14.89 9.12 10.96
N CYS A 93 -15.11 7.82 11.09
CA CYS A 93 -16.35 7.27 11.64
C CYS A 93 -16.55 7.65 13.12
N SER A 94 -15.49 7.67 13.91
CA SER A 94 -15.52 8.11 15.31
C SER A 94 -15.84 9.60 15.44
N ILE A 95 -15.32 10.42 14.52
CA ILE A 95 -15.63 11.85 14.44
C ILE A 95 -17.09 12.06 14.01
N CYS A 96 -17.58 11.33 13.01
CA CYS A 96 -18.98 11.39 12.58
C CYS A 96 -19.97 10.95 13.67
N PHE A 97 -19.68 9.88 14.41
CA PHE A 97 -20.55 9.44 15.53
C PHE A 97 -20.62 10.50 16.64
N ARG A 98 -19.49 11.16 16.93
CA ARG A 98 -19.42 12.21 17.96
C ARG A 98 -20.15 13.49 17.55
N ILE A 99 -20.15 13.83 16.25
CA ILE A 99 -20.94 14.95 15.70
C ILE A 99 -22.44 14.61 15.70
N GLN A 100 -22.82 13.38 15.32
CA GLN A 100 -24.21 12.91 15.30
C GLN A 100 -24.84 12.93 16.71
N HIS A 101 -24.12 12.45 17.73
CA HIS A 101 -24.62 12.43 19.11
C HIS A 101 -24.79 13.84 19.71
N HIS A 102 -23.96 14.81 19.30
CA HIS A 102 -24.13 16.21 19.71
C HIS A 102 -25.38 16.85 19.07
N PHE A 103 -25.77 16.44 17.86
CA PHE A 103 -26.90 17.01 17.13
C PHE A 103 -28.24 16.33 17.44
N MET A 104 -28.26 15.01 17.61
CA MET A 104 -29.50 14.24 17.86
C MET A 104 -30.08 14.44 19.28
N ASN A 105 -29.31 14.98 20.23
CA ASN A 105 -29.82 15.33 21.57
C ASN A 105 -30.52 16.71 21.63
N LYS A 106 -30.68 17.42 20.49
CA LYS A 106 -31.32 18.75 20.44
C LYS A 106 -32.63 18.80 19.65
N ILE A 107 -33.13 17.68 19.10
CA ILE A 107 -34.31 17.69 18.22
C ILE A 107 -35.44 16.84 18.85
N PRO A 108 -36.50 17.45 19.42
CA PRO A 108 -37.65 16.71 19.94
C PRO A 108 -38.49 16.11 18.80
N VAL A 109 -38.69 14.79 18.87
CA VAL A 109 -39.56 14.00 17.98
C VAL A 109 -41.01 14.48 18.04
N THR A 110 -41.50 15.16 17.00
CA THR A 110 -42.93 15.23 16.70
C THR A 110 -43.15 15.34 15.19
N THR A 111 -44.24 14.71 14.75
CA THR A 111 -44.89 14.76 13.43
C THR A 111 -44.42 13.73 12.39
N ALA A 112 -45.18 12.64 12.38
CA ALA A 112 -45.24 11.64 11.33
C ALA A 112 -45.92 12.20 10.08
N PHE A 113 -45.35 11.92 8.90
CA PHE A 113 -46.08 11.87 7.64
C PHE A 113 -45.44 10.82 6.73
N ALA A 114 -46.19 9.75 6.44
CA ALA A 114 -45.78 8.65 5.56
C ALA A 114 -46.12 8.97 4.08
N PRO A 115 -45.35 8.47 3.09
CA PRO A 115 -45.44 8.86 1.69
C PRO A 115 -46.30 7.89 0.86
N THR A 116 -47.00 8.41 -0.16
CA THR A 116 -47.63 7.60 -1.21
C THR A 116 -46.68 7.38 -2.39
N PHE A 117 -46.53 6.10 -2.73
CA PHE A 117 -45.73 5.48 -3.77
C PHE A 117 -46.13 5.88 -5.21
N GLY A 118 -45.17 5.81 -6.14
CA GLY A 118 -45.39 5.87 -7.58
C GLY A 118 -44.33 5.08 -8.35
N PHE A 119 -44.57 3.77 -8.48
CA PHE A 119 -43.85 2.76 -9.25
C PHE A 119 -44.11 2.96 -10.76
N PHE A 120 -43.12 2.82 -11.65
CA PHE A 120 -43.41 2.34 -13.01
C PHE A 120 -42.23 1.58 -13.63
N SER A 121 -42.55 0.37 -14.08
CA SER A 121 -41.70 -0.69 -14.60
C SER A 121 -41.68 -0.65 -16.14
N SER A 122 -40.49 -0.92 -16.67
CA SER A 122 -40.13 -1.69 -17.87
C SER A 122 -41.09 -1.76 -19.07
N SER A 123 -40.54 -1.48 -20.25
CA SER A 123 -40.43 -2.45 -21.35
C SER A 123 -39.20 -2.12 -22.19
#